data_AF-A0A6N8NSH8-F1
#
_entry.id   AF-A0A6N8NSH8-F1
#
_cell.length_a   1.000
_cell.length_b   1.000
_cell.length_c   1.000
_cell.angle_alpha   90.00
_cell.angle_beta   90.00
_cell.angle_gamma   90.00
#
_symmetry.space_group_name_H-M   'P 1'
#
loop_
_entity.id
_entity.type
_entity.pdbx_description
1 polymer ?
#
loop_
_entity_poly.entity_id
_entity_poly.type
_entity_poly.pdbx_seq_one_letter_code
_entity_poly.pdbx_strand_id
1 'polypeptide(L)' 'MNNHSVIPAFDFREMVQAKNGEVVTTSRKIAKYFGKRHGDVLRKIEQVKADCSREFSQRNFASADYIDEQGKVRPM' A
#
# COMPACT_ATOMS: atom_id res chain seq x y z
N MET A 1 3.19 34.14 -10.18
CA MET A 1 2.75 33.50 -8.92
C MET A 1 3.53 32.20 -8.80
N ASN A 2 4.58 32.18 -7.98
CA ASN A 2 5.41 31.00 -7.81
C ASN A 2 4.72 30.06 -6.83
N ASN A 3 4.09 29.01 -7.33
CA ASN A 3 3.60 27.92 -6.51
C ASN A 3 4.81 27.23 -5.89
N HIS A 4 5.13 27.58 -4.64
CA HIS A 4 6.03 26.81 -3.82
C HIS A 4 5.30 25.52 -3.43
N SER A 5 5.19 24.58 -4.38
CA SER A 5 4.91 23.20 -4.03
C SER A 5 6.03 22.79 -3.09
N VAL A 6 5.71 22.74 -1.80
CA VAL A 6 6.51 22.06 -0.79
C VAL A 6 6.66 20.63 -1.31
N ILE A 7 7.77 20.35 -1.98
CA ILE A 7 8.14 18.99 -2.34
C ILE A 7 8.50 18.38 -0.98
N PRO A 8 7.70 17.44 -0.42
CA PRO A 8 8.17 16.73 0.75
C PRO A 8 9.52 16.09 0.38
N ALA A 9 10.46 16.05 1.32
CA ALA A 9 11.77 15.39 1.12
C ALA A 9 11.67 13.88 0.77
N PHE A 10 10.45 13.38 0.62
CA PHE A 10 10.08 12.02 0.29
C PHE A 10 9.47 11.97 -1.11
N ASP A 11 10.14 11.26 -2.01
CA ASP A 11 9.57 10.90 -3.31
C ASP A 11 8.61 9.73 -3.14
N PHE A 12 7.30 9.99 -3.26
CA PHE A 12 6.25 8.97 -3.16
C PHE A 12 6.02 8.21 -4.47
N ARG A 13 6.65 8.61 -5.58
CA ARG A 13 6.45 7.97 -6.90
C ARG A 13 6.87 6.50 -6.86
N GLU A 14 7.90 6.16 -6.08
CA GLU A 14 8.33 4.77 -5.88
C GLU A 14 7.29 3.93 -5.10
N MET A 15 6.52 4.57 -4.22
CA MET A 15 5.54 3.91 -3.35
C MET A 15 4.21 3.58 -4.07
N VAL A 16 3.87 4.29 -5.15
CA VAL A 16 2.60 4.12 -5.87
C VAL A 16 2.81 3.73 -7.33
N GLN A 17 1.75 3.33 -8.03
CA GLN A 17 1.72 3.08 -9.47
C GLN A 17 0.37 3.48 -10.04
N ALA A 18 0.34 3.86 -11.33
CA ALA A 18 -0.90 4.06 -12.04
C ALA A 18 -1.43 2.72 -12.55
N LYS A 19 -2.67 2.37 -12.21
CA LYS A 19 -3.38 1.22 -12.77
C LYS A 19 -4.77 1.67 -13.20
N ASN A 20 -5.10 1.51 -14.48
CA ASN A 20 -6.39 1.93 -15.05
C ASN A 20 -6.74 3.41 -14.80
N GLY A 21 -5.74 4.30 -14.79
CA GLY A 21 -5.94 5.73 -14.51
C GLY A 21 -6.04 6.08 -13.02
N GLU A 22 -6.01 5.10 -12.13
CA GLU A 22 -6.02 5.31 -10.68
C GLU A 22 -4.63 5.13 -10.07
N VAL A 23 -4.33 5.93 -9.05
CA VAL A 23 -3.10 5.78 -8.26
C VAL A 23 -3.33 4.70 -7.21
N VAL A 24 -2.66 3.57 -7.36
CA VAL A 24 -2.74 2.43 -6.45
C VAL A 24 -1.38 2.10 -5.85
N THR A 25 -1.37 1.42 -4.71
CA THR A 25 -0.14 0.87 -4.11
C THR A 25 -0.31 -0.61 -3.82
N THR A 26 0.78 -1.29 -3.49
CA THR A 26 0.77 -2.69 -3.05
C THR A 26 1.60 -2.82 -1.79
N SER A 27 1.26 -3.80 -0.95
CA SER A 27 2.05 -4.14 0.23
C SER A 27 3.52 -4.45 -0.11
N ARG A 28 3.79 -4.95 -1.33
CA ARG A 28 5.14 -5.17 -1.88
C ARG A 28 5.88 -3.85 -2.16
N LYS A 29 5.22 -2.85 -2.75
CA LYS A 29 5.80 -1.51 -2.97
C LYS A 29 6.13 -0.82 -1.65
N ILE A 30 5.23 -0.92 -0.67
CA ILE A 30 5.46 -0.43 0.71
C ILE A 30 6.69 -1.12 1.32
N ALA A 31 6.75 -2.46 1.25
CA ALA A 31 7.89 -3.22 1.77
C ALA A 31 9.22 -2.80 1.13
N LYS A 32 9.24 -2.66 -0.21
CA LYS A 32 10.43 -2.22 -0.96
C LYS A 32 10.86 -0.80 -0.57
N TYR A 33 9.93 0.14 -0.55
CA TYR A 33 10.22 1.55 -0.26
C TYR A 33 10.81 1.74 1.14
N PHE A 34 10.24 1.07 2.14
CA PHE A 34 10.68 1.19 3.54
C PHE A 34 11.77 0.18 3.94
N GLY A 35 12.27 -0.66 3.03
CA GLY A 35 13.25 -1.70 3.34
C GLY A 35 12.76 -2.71 4.39
N LYS A 36 11.46 -3.03 4.40
CA LYS A 36 10.84 -3.94 5.38
C LYS A 36 10.57 -5.31 4.76
N ARG A 37 10.55 -6.36 5.60
CA ARG A 37 10.06 -7.68 5.17
C ARG A 37 8.58 -7.56 4.82
N HIS A 38 8.20 -8.13 3.68
CA HIS A 38 6.82 -8.08 3.20
C HIS A 38 5.82 -8.67 4.22
N GLY A 39 6.19 -9.76 4.91
CA GLY A 39 5.36 -10.34 5.98
C GLY A 39 5.10 -9.39 7.16
N ASP A 40 6.07 -8.54 7.52
CA ASP A 40 5.87 -7.54 8.59
C ASP A 40 4.92 -6.43 8.14
N VAL A 41 4.97 -6.05 6.86
CA VAL A 41 4.02 -5.09 6.28
C VAL A 41 2.60 -5.65 6.29
N LEU A 42 2.40 -6.90 5.87
CA LEU A 42 1.09 -7.56 5.90
C LEU A 42 0.53 -7.64 7.34
N ARG A 43 1.36 -8.07 8.29
CA ARG A 43 0.97 -8.09 9.71
C ARG A 43 0.55 -6.72 10.21
N LYS A 44 1.26 -5.65 9.80
CA LYS A 44 0.91 -4.28 10.18
C LYS A 44 -0.39 -3.81 9.54
N ILE A 45 -0.66 -4.19 8.29
CA ILE A 45 -1.92 -3.90 7.61
C ILE A 45 -3.09 -4.56 8.36
N GLU A 46 -2.97 -5.83 8.75
CA GLU A 46 -4.00 -6.53 9.53
C GLU A 46 -4.25 -5.88 10.90
N GLN A 47 -3.19 -5.43 11.59
CA GLN A 47 -3.34 -4.65 12.82
C GLN A 47 -4.11 -3.35 12.58
N VAL A 48 -3.73 -2.59 11.54
CA VAL A 48 -4.43 -1.33 11.20
C VAL A 48 -5.90 -1.60 10.85
N LYS A 49 -6.21 -2.68 10.13
CA LYS A 49 -7.59 -3.09 9.82
C LYS A 49 -8.41 -3.36 11.08
N ALA A 50 -7.80 -3.98 12.09
CA ALA A 50 -8.44 -4.26 13.37
C ALA A 50 -8.64 -3.01 14.25
N ASP A 51 -7.68 -2.07 14.19
CA ASP A 51 -7.72 -0.82 14.97
C ASP A 51 -8.68 0.23 14.36
N CYS A 52 -9.05 0.08 13.08
CA CYS A 52 -9.93 0.99 12.37
C CYS A 52 -11.42 0.65 12.54
N SER A 53 -12.30 1.65 12.36
CA SER A 53 -13.74 1.40 12.30
C SER A 53 -14.06 0.42 11.17
N ARG A 54 -15.09 -0.41 11.36
CA ARG A 54 -15.52 -1.41 10.38
C ARG A 54 -15.84 -0.79 9.02
N GLU A 55 -16.41 0.40 8.99
CA GLU A 55 -16.71 1.13 7.75
C GLU A 55 -15.44 1.56 7.00
N PHE A 56 -14.44 2.04 7.75
CA PHE A 56 -13.16 2.44 7.18
C PHE A 56 -12.37 1.24 6.68
N SER A 57 -12.33 0.15 7.45
CA SER A 57 -11.58 -1.05 7.08
C SER A 57 -12.19 -1.74 5.86
N GLN A 58 -13.52 -1.85 5.78
CA GLN A 58 -14.20 -2.49 4.64
C GLN A 58 -14.02 -1.74 3.32
N ARG A 59 -14.00 -0.39 3.35
CA ARG A 59 -13.82 0.39 2.12
C ARG A 59 -12.36 0.49 1.67
N ASN A 60 -11.41 0.53 2.60
CA ASN A 60 -10.00 0.78 2.27
C ASN A 60 -9.14 -0.50 2.21
N PHE A 61 -9.59 -1.59 2.82
CA PHE A 61 -8.86 -2.85 2.91
C PHE A 61 -9.74 -4.07 2.57
N ALA A 62 -10.63 -3.91 1.59
CA ALA A 62 -11.43 -5.01 1.05
C ALA A 62 -10.51 -6.18 0.67
N SER A 63 -10.96 -7.42 0.90
CA SER A 63 -10.20 -8.65 0.59
C SER A 63 -9.79 -8.62 -0.88
N ALA A 64 -8.51 -8.39 -1.12
CA ALA A 64 -7.92 -8.40 -2.44
C ALA A 64 -6.95 -9.56 -2.49
N ASP A 65 -7.05 -10.40 -3.51
CA ASP A 65 -6.05 -11.42 -3.77
C ASP A 65 -4.91 -10.82 -4.59
N TYR A 66 -3.67 -11.24 -4.30
CA TYR A 66 -2.52 -10.90 -5.13
C TYR A 66 -1.70 -12.15 -5.46
N ILE A 67 -0.97 -12.08 -6.57
CA ILE A 67 -0.04 -13.13 -6.99
C ILE A 67 1.33 -12.81 -6.41
N ASP A 68 1.91 -13.74 -5.65
CA ASP A 68 3.26 -13.63 -5.12
C ASP A 68 4.35 -13.93 -6.18
N GLU A 69 5.62 -13.73 -5.83
CA GLU A 69 6.78 -14.00 -6.71
C GLU A 69 6.86 -15.48 -7.13
N GLN A 70 6.17 -16.38 -6.42
CA GLN A 70 6.11 -17.81 -6.74
C GLN A 70 4.91 -18.14 -7.64
N GLY A 71 4.17 -17.12 -8.11
CA GLY A 71 2.97 -17.31 -8.92
C GLY A 71 1.75 -17.77 -8.12
N LYS A 72 1.82 -17.78 -6.78
CA LYS A 72 0.74 -18.27 -5.93
C LYS A 72 -0.20 -17.13 -5.51
N VAL A 73 -1.50 -17.40 -5.57
CA VAL A 73 -2.52 -16.49 -5.04
C VAL A 73 -2.44 -16.47 -3.51
N ARG A 74 -2.34 -15.27 -2.95
CA ARG A 74 -2.35 -15.00 -1.51
C ARG A 74 -3.42 -13.96 -1.22
N PRO A 75 -4.18 -14.13 -0.13
CA PRO A 75 -4.99 -13.02 0.38
C PRO A 75 -4.04 -11.89 0.79
N MET A 76 -4.43 -10.66 0.46
CA MET A 76 -3.75 -9.45 0.93
C MET A 76 -4.09 -9.15 2.38
#